data_AF-A0A7W1QFS8-F1
#
_entry.id   AF-A0A7W1QFS8-F1
#
_cell.length_a   1.000
_cell.length_b   1.000
_cell.length_c   1.000
_cell.angle_alpha   90.00
_cell.angle_beta   90.00
_cell.angle_gamma   90.00
#
_symmetry.space_group_name_H-M   'P 1'
#
loop_
_entity.id
_entity.type
_entity.pdbx_description
1 polymer ?
#
loop_
_entity_poly.entity_id
_entity_poly.type
_entity_poly.pdbx_seq_one_letter_code
_entity_poly.pdbx_strand_id
1 'polypeptide(L)' 'MTDYDPRTDTGIPTEPVGSLPRPAKLQAAYAEYDEGKISKEDLEKLQDEACKDSIEHGE' A
#
# COMPACT_ATOMS: atom_id res chain seq x y z
N MET A 1 -2.64 -24.90 10.91
CA MET A 1 -3.38 -23.64 10.71
C MET A 1 -4.19 -23.85 9.45
N THR A 2 -5.49 -23.64 9.52
CA THR A 2 -6.47 -24.11 8.52
C THR A 2 -6.21 -23.48 7.16
N ASP A 3 -6.09 -24.31 6.12
CA ASP A 3 -5.99 -23.96 4.70
C ASP A 3 -7.29 -23.36 4.13
N TYR A 4 -7.99 -22.54 4.91
CA TYR A 4 -9.24 -21.91 4.49
C TYR A 4 -8.93 -20.71 3.59
N ASP A 5 -9.28 -20.84 2.31
CA ASP A 5 -9.28 -19.74 1.36
C ASP A 5 -10.75 -19.40 1.03
N PRO A 6 -11.30 -18.31 1.59
CA PRO A 6 -12.70 -17.95 1.38
C PRO A 6 -13.05 -17.76 -0.10
N ARG A 7 -12.07 -17.45 -0.97
CA ARG A 7 -12.29 -17.28 -2.41
C ARG A 7 -12.64 -18.61 -3.08
N THR A 8 -11.92 -19.68 -2.74
CA THR A 8 -12.13 -21.00 -3.33
C THR A 8 -13.20 -21.81 -2.60
N ASP A 9 -13.30 -21.66 -1.28
CA ASP A 9 -14.18 -22.48 -0.44
C ASP A 9 -15.65 -22.05 -0.52
N THR A 10 -15.92 -20.75 -0.77
CA THR A 10 -17.29 -20.21 -0.82
C THR A 10 -17.77 -19.83 -2.23
N GLY A 11 -16.84 -19.59 -3.16
CA GLY A 11 -17.14 -19.06 -4.48
C GLY A 11 -17.64 -17.61 -4.49
N ILE A 12 -17.55 -16.90 -3.36
CA ILE A 12 -17.96 -15.50 -3.23
C ILE A 12 -16.78 -14.58 -3.57
N PRO A 13 -16.95 -13.57 -4.43
CA PRO A 13 -15.91 -12.57 -4.68
C PRO A 13 -15.51 -11.84 -3.40
N THR A 14 -14.21 -11.69 -3.17
CA THR A 14 -13.64 -11.00 -2.00
C THR A 14 -12.70 -9.88 -2.44
N GLU A 15 -12.64 -8.80 -1.67
CA GLU A 15 -11.65 -7.73 -1.80
C GLU A 15 -10.91 -7.52 -0.47
N PRO A 16 -9.66 -7.02 -0.49
CA PRO A 16 -8.97 -6.61 0.73
C PRO A 16 -9.65 -5.37 1.32
N VAL A 17 -9.80 -5.34 2.65
CA VAL A 17 -10.41 -4.21 3.35
C VAL A 17 -9.31 -3.36 4.01
N GLY A 18 -9.30 -2.07 3.71
CA GLY A 18 -8.50 -1.08 4.46
C GLY A 18 -7.10 -0.86 3.92
N SER A 19 -6.12 -0.77 4.83
CA SER A 19 -4.75 -0.37 4.50
C SER A 19 -3.90 -1.53 4.01
N LEU A 20 -3.18 -1.33 2.91
CA LEU A 20 -2.07 -2.17 2.50
C LEU A 20 -0.79 -1.82 3.27
N PRO A 21 0.18 -2.74 3.37
CA PRO A 21 1.50 -2.43 3.90
C PRO A 21 2.12 -1.24 3.15
N ARG A 22 2.52 -0.20 3.88
CA ARG A 22 3.22 0.92 3.23
C ARG A 22 4.63 0.49 2.84
N PRO A 23 5.07 0.70 1.59
CA PRO A 23 6.43 0.39 1.18
C PRO A 23 7.47 1.13 2.03
N ALA A 24 8.63 0.49 2.30
CA ALA A 24 9.69 1.08 3.11
C ALA A 24 10.15 2.46 2.59
N LYS A 25 10.14 2.64 1.26
CA LYS A 25 10.43 3.92 0.60
C LYS A 25 9.45 5.02 1.00
N LEU A 26 8.15 4.72 1.03
CA LEU A 26 7.12 5.68 1.43
C LEU A 26 7.17 5.98 2.93
N GLN A 27 7.51 4.99 3.76
CA GLN A 27 7.72 5.20 5.19
C GLN A 27 8.88 6.17 5.46
N ALA A 28 10.01 6.02 4.75
CA ALA A 28 11.14 6.94 4.85
C ALA A 28 10.77 8.36 4.39
N ALA A 29 10.01 8.48 3.29
CA ALA A 29 9.57 9.77 2.77
C ALA A 29 8.70 10.55 3.77
N TYR A 30 7.83 9.87 4.54
CA TYR A 30 7.09 10.53 5.61
C TYR A 30 8.02 11.13 6.67
N ALA A 31 9.03 10.38 7.11
CA ALA A 31 10.01 10.89 8.06
C ALA A 31 10.80 12.09 7.50
N GLU A 32 11.23 12.02 6.24
CA GLU A 32 11.93 13.12 5.58
C GLU A 32 11.06 14.37 5.43
N TYR A 33 9.76 14.21 5.14
CA TYR A 33 8.82 15.32 5.07
C TYR A 33 8.58 15.95 6.45
N ASP A 34 8.41 15.13 7.50
CA ASP A 34 8.24 15.62 8.87
C ASP A 34 9.48 16.38 9.36
N GLU A 35 10.67 16.01 8.88
CA GLU A 35 11.93 16.72 9.12
C GLU A 35 12.12 17.97 8.22
N GLY A 36 11.20 18.23 7.28
CA GLY A 36 11.27 19.34 6.33
C GLY A 36 12.32 19.18 5.23
N LYS A 37 12.80 17.95 4.98
CA LYS A 37 13.83 17.64 3.97
C LYS A 37 13.29 17.56 2.56
N ILE A 38 12.02 17.16 2.41
CA ILE A 38 11.32 17.10 1.12
C ILE A 38 10.08 17.98 1.14
N SER A 39 9.66 18.44 -0.03
CA SER A 39 8.43 19.21 -0.17
C SER A 39 7.19 18.31 -0.09
N LYS A 40 6.02 18.91 0.14
CA LYS A 40 4.74 18.21 0.08
C LYS A 40 4.51 17.58 -1.30
N GLU A 41 4.87 18.32 -2.36
CA GLU A 41 4.76 17.84 -3.75
C GLU A 41 5.63 16.61 -4.02
N ASP A 42 6.81 16.53 -3.41
CA ASP A 42 7.68 15.36 -3.56
C ASP A 42 7.19 14.17 -2.76
N LEU A 43 6.61 14.38 -1.57
CA LEU A 43 5.92 13.33 -0.83
C LEU A 43 4.70 12.79 -1.59
N GLU A 44 3.90 13.66 -2.20
CA GLU A 44 2.71 13.28 -2.98
C GLU A 44 3.09 12.43 -4.20
N LYS A 45 4.17 12.76 -4.93
CA LYS A 45 4.68 11.90 -6.02
C LYS A 45 5.05 10.50 -5.53
N LEU A 46 5.66 10.39 -4.35
CA LEU A 46 6.03 9.09 -3.78
C LEU A 46 4.82 8.28 -3.31
N GLN A 47 3.76 8.96 -2.88
CA GLN A 47 2.47 8.33 -2.56
C GLN A 47 1.79 7.81 -3.83
N ASP A 48 1.79 8.60 -4.91
CA ASP A 48 1.22 8.19 -6.21
C ASP A 48 1.93 6.96 -6.77
N GLU A 49 3.27 6.93 -6.72
CA GLU A 49 4.04 5.76 -7.16
C GLU A 49 3.72 4.52 -6.32
N ALA A 50 3.57 4.66 -5.00
CA ALA A 50 3.20 3.53 -4.12
C ALA A 50 1.76 3.05 -4.37
N CYS A 51 0.84 3.97 -4.66
CA CYS A 51 -0.54 3.65 -5.03
C CYS A 51 -0.58 2.88 -6.35
N LYS A 52 0.16 3.36 -7.36
CA LYS A 52 0.29 2.72 -8.66
C LYS A 52 0.85 1.30 -8.51
N ASP A 53 1.92 1.13 -7.73
CA ASP A 53 2.52 -0.18 -7.47
C ASP A 53 1.52 -1.16 -6.83
N SER A 54 0.72 -0.69 -5.87
CA SER A 54 -0.35 -1.49 -5.24
C SER A 54 -1.41 -1.95 -6.24
N ILE A 55 -1.76 -1.11 -7.21
CA ILE A 55 -2.72 -1.43 -8.27
C ILE A 55 -2.11 -2.43 -9.26
N GLU A 56 -0.84 -2.26 -9.61
CA GLU A 56 -0.14 -3.09 -10.61
C GLU A 56 0.20 -4.50 -10.08
N HIS A 57 0.57 -4.62 -8.81
CA HIS A 57 1.01 -5.90 -8.21
C HIS A 57 -0.05 -6.58 -7.35
N GLY A 58 -1.12 -5.87 -6.95
CA GLY A 58 -2.27 -6.45 -6.26
C GLY A 58 -1.89 -7.21 -4.99
N GLU A 59 -1.17 -6.54 -4.07
CA GLU A 59 -0.99 -7.03 -2.70
C GLU A 59 -2.26 -6.87 -1.86
#